data_AF-A0A9E2HXY1-F1
#
_entry.id   AF-A0A9E2HXY1-F1
#
_cell.length_a   1.000
_cell.length_b   1.000
_cell.length_c   1.000
_cell.angle_alpha   90.00
_cell.angle_beta   90.00
_cell.angle_gamma   90.00
#
_symmetry.space_group_name_H-M   'P 1'
#
loop_
_entity.id
_entity.type
_entity.pdbx_description
1 polymer ?
#
loop_
_entity_poly.entity_id
_entity_poly.type
_entity_poly.pdbx_seq_one_letter_code
_entity_poly.pdbx_strand_id
1 'polypeptide(L)'
;MSITIKSNTDTILELPGFTGTLGPGKTAVVPAMTPDLIRAVDLSLLLVPSGAEPPEGLPPVVFDHRYPHVLPLAAGRAYYVRILRTAGGFHDGTRARDFIAYYGDGAGMSCAFSDDGFAWDAEKKVTGIAANGYHVVCALETANRLRILYWNPDVPNQPYAMAGLRTAVCDPSVDPASFTGDTPCAGDLVTEGSAQVWNRGHYGPSFLWYNPLPTSGEGRPFTWRYAMYFIASTGGNDSLGLACSDDAVEWKLFGNGPILSGLIDPQPWEGANGYISAAHVERLGDGRWWMLYSGGSAGNAGIGYAWSW
;
A
#
# COMPACT_ATOMS: atom_id res chain seq x y z
N MET A 1 -21.31 2.50 -19.47
CA MET A 1 -21.92 2.30 -18.13
C MET A 1 -22.09 3.68 -17.50
N SER A 2 -22.99 3.92 -16.55
CA SER A 2 -23.17 5.24 -15.91
C SER A 2 -23.24 5.04 -14.40
N ILE A 3 -22.65 5.95 -13.63
CA ILE A 3 -22.75 5.97 -12.17
C ILE A 3 -23.42 7.26 -11.72
N THR A 4 -24.24 7.16 -10.69
CA THR A 4 -25.01 8.29 -10.15
C THR A 4 -24.35 8.78 -8.88
N ILE A 5 -23.86 10.02 -8.87
CA ILE A 5 -23.18 10.65 -7.72
C ILE A 5 -24.14 11.68 -7.13
N LYS A 6 -24.40 11.61 -5.83
CA LYS A 6 -25.25 12.57 -5.11
C LYS A 6 -24.41 13.31 -4.07
N SER A 7 -24.39 14.64 -4.15
CA SER A 7 -23.69 15.48 -3.18
C SER A 7 -24.54 15.65 -1.93
N ASN A 8 -23.97 15.23 -0.79
CA ASN A 8 -24.62 15.27 0.51
C ASN A 8 -23.82 16.12 1.52
N THR A 9 -22.92 16.99 1.03
CA THR A 9 -22.21 17.98 1.85
C THR A 9 -22.87 19.36 1.70
N ASP A 10 -22.75 20.20 2.73
CA ASP A 10 -23.14 21.63 2.65
C ASP A 10 -22.13 22.46 1.83
N THR A 11 -21.02 21.84 1.45
CA THR A 11 -19.97 22.39 0.59
C THR A 11 -20.16 21.98 -0.86
N ILE A 12 -19.80 22.89 -1.75
CA ILE A 12 -19.74 22.65 -3.19
C ILE A 12 -18.61 21.66 -3.49
N LEU A 13 -18.97 20.51 -4.07
CA LEU A 13 -18.01 19.56 -4.63
C LEU A 13 -17.67 19.95 -6.07
N GLU A 14 -16.40 20.27 -6.32
CA GLU A 14 -15.83 20.34 -7.66
C GLU A 14 -15.15 19.01 -7.96
N LEU A 15 -15.70 18.26 -8.93
CA LEU A 15 -15.11 17.01 -9.40
C LEU A 15 -14.28 17.29 -10.65
N PRO A 16 -13.01 16.84 -10.70
CA PRO A 16 -12.17 16.99 -11.89
C PRO A 16 -12.85 16.39 -13.14
N GLY A 17 -12.96 17.18 -14.21
CA GLY A 17 -13.60 16.76 -15.47
C GLY A 17 -15.13 16.93 -15.53
N PHE A 18 -15.75 17.50 -14.49
CA PHE A 18 -17.18 17.82 -14.46
C PHE A 18 -17.42 19.32 -14.65
N THR A 19 -18.12 19.73 -15.71
CA THR A 19 -18.51 21.15 -15.90
C THR A 19 -19.66 21.50 -14.96
N GLY A 20 -19.34 21.93 -13.74
CA GLY A 20 -20.29 22.45 -12.77
C GLY A 20 -19.96 22.08 -11.32
N THR A 21 -20.69 22.71 -10.40
CA THR A 21 -20.56 22.52 -8.95
C THR A 21 -21.70 21.63 -8.42
N LEU A 22 -21.36 20.57 -7.68
CA LEU A 22 -22.33 19.66 -7.08
C LEU A 22 -22.74 20.19 -5.69
N GLY A 23 -23.79 21.02 -5.69
CA GLY A 23 -24.37 21.59 -4.47
C GLY A 23 -25.28 20.62 -3.69
N PRO A 24 -25.72 20.99 -2.47
CA PRO A 24 -26.41 20.10 -1.54
C PRO A 24 -27.66 19.46 -2.14
N GLY A 25 -27.79 18.14 -2.00
CA GLY A 25 -28.96 17.37 -2.45
C GLY A 25 -29.06 17.16 -3.96
N LYS A 26 -28.12 17.69 -4.75
CA LYS A 26 -28.10 17.48 -6.20
C LYS A 26 -27.49 16.14 -6.56
N THR A 27 -28.07 15.52 -7.58
CA THR A 27 -27.64 14.23 -8.12
C THR A 27 -27.15 14.45 -9.55
N ALA A 28 -26.00 13.90 -9.90
CA ALA A 28 -25.45 13.88 -11.24
C ALA A 28 -25.28 12.44 -11.71
N VAL A 29 -25.85 12.11 -12.86
CA VAL A 29 -25.54 10.86 -13.57
C VAL A 29 -24.32 11.13 -14.42
N VAL A 30 -23.18 10.56 -14.04
CA VAL A 30 -21.95 10.68 -14.80
C VAL A 30 -21.77 9.42 -15.66
N PRO A 31 -21.32 9.55 -16.91
CA PRO A 31 -20.83 8.40 -17.66
C PRO A 31 -19.75 7.71 -16.82
N ALA A 32 -19.77 6.38 -16.78
CA ALA A 32 -18.80 5.63 -16.01
C ALA A 32 -17.39 6.01 -16.46
N MET A 33 -16.63 6.46 -15.46
CA MET A 33 -15.18 6.42 -15.37
C MET A 33 -14.41 7.28 -16.37
N THR A 34 -13.95 8.44 -15.90
CA THR A 34 -12.73 9.04 -16.44
C THR A 34 -11.53 8.12 -16.16
N PRO A 35 -10.44 8.23 -16.94
CA PRO A 35 -9.20 7.45 -16.77
C PRO A 35 -8.65 7.41 -15.33
N ASP A 36 -8.99 8.39 -14.50
CA ASP A 36 -8.52 8.53 -13.12
C ASP A 36 -9.17 7.52 -12.15
N LEU A 37 -10.43 7.11 -12.39
CA LEU A 37 -11.08 6.07 -11.55
C LEU A 37 -10.64 4.65 -11.98
N ILE A 38 -10.30 4.47 -13.26
CA ILE A 38 -9.66 3.24 -13.76
C ILE A 38 -8.26 3.11 -13.16
N ARG A 39 -7.51 4.21 -13.00
CA ARG A 39 -6.24 4.19 -12.24
C ARG A 39 -6.43 3.72 -10.80
N ALA A 40 -7.43 4.24 -10.08
CA ALA A 40 -7.67 3.83 -8.70
C ALA A 40 -7.98 2.32 -8.56
N VAL A 41 -8.69 1.73 -9.52
CA VAL A 41 -8.98 0.28 -9.58
C VAL A 41 -7.77 -0.53 -10.09
N ASP A 42 -6.99 0.01 -11.02
CA ASP A 42 -5.73 -0.57 -11.54
C ASP A 42 -4.62 -0.67 -10.45
N LEU A 43 -4.80 -0.03 -9.29
CA LEU A 43 -3.80 0.16 -8.24
C LEU A 43 -3.94 -0.73 -6.98
N SER A 44 -4.58 -1.89 -7.06
CA SER A 44 -4.67 -2.89 -5.95
C SER A 44 -5.65 -2.60 -4.80
N LEU A 45 -6.85 -2.11 -5.08
CA LEU A 45 -7.88 -2.00 -4.04
C LEU A 45 -8.56 -3.36 -3.78
N LEU A 46 -8.04 -4.12 -2.82
CA LEU A 46 -8.80 -5.21 -2.19
C LEU A 46 -9.74 -4.59 -1.15
N LEU A 47 -11.03 -4.49 -1.48
CA LEU A 47 -12.07 -3.92 -0.63
C LEU A 47 -12.76 -5.04 0.18
N VAL A 48 -12.80 -4.92 1.51
CA VAL A 48 -13.60 -5.79 2.41
C VAL A 48 -14.25 -4.92 3.51
N PRO A 49 -15.57 -5.03 3.80
CA PRO A 49 -16.31 -4.03 4.57
C PRO A 49 -16.69 -4.39 6.02
N SER A 50 -16.88 -3.30 6.76
CA SER A 50 -17.85 -2.98 7.85
C SER A 50 -17.55 -3.34 9.32
N GLY A 51 -17.80 -2.34 10.19
CA GLY A 51 -18.10 -2.55 11.62
C GLY A 51 -17.83 -1.38 12.57
N ALA A 52 -18.64 -0.30 12.56
CA ALA A 52 -18.95 0.55 13.72
C ALA A 52 -20.07 1.57 13.38
N GLU A 53 -20.93 1.90 14.36
CA GLU A 53 -22.09 2.79 14.16
C GLU A 53 -21.71 4.27 13.89
N PRO A 54 -22.47 4.97 13.02
CA PRO A 54 -22.19 6.33 12.58
C PRO A 54 -22.73 7.42 13.53
N PRO A 55 -22.16 8.65 13.51
CA PRO A 55 -22.71 9.80 14.24
C PRO A 55 -24.07 10.24 13.65
N GLU A 56 -24.97 10.72 14.52
CA GLU A 56 -26.32 11.14 14.14
C GLU A 56 -26.31 12.23 13.05
N GLY A 57 -27.01 11.98 11.93
CA GLY A 57 -27.22 12.95 10.84
C GLY A 57 -26.51 12.66 9.51
N LEU A 58 -25.65 11.65 9.42
CA LEU A 58 -24.96 11.25 8.18
C LEU A 58 -25.22 9.76 7.88
N PRO A 59 -25.80 9.39 6.72
CA PRO A 59 -25.83 7.99 6.33
C PRO A 59 -24.46 7.53 5.84
N PRO A 60 -24.06 6.28 6.14
CA PRO A 60 -22.77 5.73 5.77
C PRO A 60 -22.56 5.76 4.25
N VAL A 61 -21.33 6.07 3.82
CA VAL A 61 -20.88 5.71 2.47
C VAL A 61 -20.67 4.19 2.47
N VAL A 62 -21.76 3.46 2.24
CA VAL A 62 -21.71 2.02 1.97
C VAL A 62 -21.40 1.87 0.49
N PHE A 63 -20.17 1.46 0.18
CA PHE A 63 -19.91 0.84 -1.10
C PHE A 63 -20.54 -0.55 -1.06
N ASP A 64 -21.66 -0.73 -1.77
CA ASP A 64 -22.25 -2.04 -1.98
C ASP A 64 -21.31 -2.86 -2.88
N HIS A 65 -20.36 -3.55 -2.24
CA HIS A 65 -19.44 -4.45 -2.91
C HIS A 65 -20.16 -5.76 -3.24
N ARG A 66 -20.65 -5.86 -4.47
CA ARG A 66 -20.72 -7.16 -5.14
C ARG A 66 -19.29 -7.57 -5.47
N TYR A 67 -18.65 -8.33 -4.60
CA TYR A 67 -17.34 -8.92 -4.83
C TYR A 67 -17.30 -9.60 -6.20
N PRO A 68 -16.44 -9.18 -7.15
CA PRO A 68 -15.91 -10.11 -8.10
C PRO A 68 -14.70 -10.77 -7.43
N HIS A 69 -15.00 -11.90 -6.78
CA HIS A 69 -14.16 -13.09 -6.80
C HIS A 69 -12.89 -13.15 -5.93
N VAL A 70 -12.71 -14.35 -5.37
CA VAL A 70 -11.66 -14.78 -4.47
C VAL A 70 -10.40 -15.02 -5.30
N LEU A 71 -9.24 -14.52 -4.87
CA LEU A 71 -7.97 -15.04 -5.39
C LEU A 71 -8.05 -16.58 -5.33
N PRO A 72 -7.58 -17.34 -6.34
CA PRO A 72 -7.47 -18.78 -6.20
C PRO A 72 -6.44 -19.03 -5.10
N LEU A 73 -6.90 -19.23 -3.87
CA LEU A 73 -6.03 -19.40 -2.72
C LEU A 73 -5.98 -20.88 -2.40
N ALA A 74 -4.85 -21.53 -2.69
CA ALA A 74 -4.56 -22.82 -2.09
C ALA A 74 -4.50 -22.73 -0.56
N ALA A 75 -4.08 -21.57 -0.01
CA ALA A 75 -3.86 -21.36 1.43
C ALA A 75 -5.09 -20.89 2.23
N GLY A 76 -6.26 -20.67 1.61
CA GLY A 76 -7.48 -20.21 2.28
C GLY A 76 -7.42 -18.80 2.90
N ARG A 77 -6.30 -18.08 2.78
CA ARG A 77 -6.06 -16.73 3.32
C ARG A 77 -5.11 -15.94 2.40
N ALA A 78 -5.34 -14.64 2.27
CA ALA A 78 -4.43 -13.69 1.60
C ALA A 78 -4.36 -12.39 2.41
N TYR A 79 -3.14 -11.97 2.75
CA TYR A 79 -2.85 -10.79 3.56
C TYR A 79 -1.96 -9.82 2.80
N TYR A 80 -2.13 -8.52 3.02
CA TYR A 80 -1.27 -7.46 2.47
C TYR A 80 -1.04 -7.57 0.96
N VAL A 81 -2.14 -7.75 0.22
CA VAL A 81 -2.09 -7.97 -1.23
C VAL A 81 -1.51 -6.74 -1.94
N ARG A 82 -0.56 -6.95 -2.84
CA ARG A 82 -0.05 -5.94 -3.77
C ARG A 82 -0.20 -6.41 -5.20
N ILE A 83 -0.90 -5.60 -6.00
CA ILE A 83 -1.10 -5.83 -7.42
C ILE A 83 -0.18 -4.90 -8.20
N LEU A 84 0.46 -5.46 -9.22
CA LEU A 84 1.22 -4.73 -10.22
C LEU A 84 0.55 -4.96 -11.56
N ARG A 85 0.56 -3.91 -12.38
CA ARG A 85 0.04 -3.94 -13.75
C ARG A 85 1.14 -3.52 -14.72
N THR A 86 1.36 -4.32 -15.75
CA THR A 86 2.24 -4.00 -16.89
C THR A 86 1.82 -4.90 -18.04
N ALA A 87 1.38 -4.32 -19.15
CA ALA A 87 0.94 -5.09 -20.32
C ALA A 87 2.06 -6.04 -20.80
N GLY A 88 1.80 -7.36 -20.77
CA GLY A 88 2.75 -8.41 -21.08
C GLY A 88 4.01 -8.44 -20.20
N GLY A 89 3.95 -7.88 -18.99
CA GLY A 89 5.12 -7.66 -18.15
C GLY A 89 5.51 -8.82 -17.24
N PHE A 90 4.61 -9.78 -17.00
CA PHE A 90 4.83 -10.84 -16.00
C PHE A 90 4.68 -12.22 -16.61
N HIS A 91 5.68 -13.08 -16.47
CA HIS A 91 5.62 -14.43 -17.04
C HIS A 91 5.15 -15.47 -16.00
N ASP A 92 4.04 -16.16 -16.28
CA ASP A 92 3.50 -17.19 -15.37
C ASP A 92 4.20 -18.56 -15.51
N GLY A 93 5.19 -18.66 -16.40
CA GLY A 93 5.90 -19.90 -16.75
C GLY A 93 5.41 -20.51 -18.08
N THR A 94 4.23 -20.10 -18.56
CA THR A 94 3.67 -20.54 -19.83
C THR A 94 3.51 -19.40 -20.84
N ARG A 95 3.14 -18.20 -20.35
CA ARG A 95 2.97 -17.00 -21.17
C ARG A 95 3.13 -15.72 -20.35
N ALA A 96 3.23 -14.60 -21.05
CA ALA A 96 3.15 -13.28 -20.44
C ALA A 96 1.70 -12.93 -20.03
N ARG A 97 1.58 -12.19 -18.93
CA ARG A 97 0.36 -11.75 -18.24
C ARG A 97 0.47 -10.26 -17.93
N ASP A 98 -0.69 -9.61 -17.81
CA ASP A 98 -0.77 -8.16 -17.61
C ASP A 98 -0.73 -7.76 -16.14
N PHE A 99 -1.10 -8.68 -15.24
CA PHE A 99 -1.19 -8.44 -13.81
C PHE A 99 -0.54 -9.56 -13.00
N ILE A 100 0.02 -9.16 -11.86
CA ILE A 100 0.48 -10.07 -10.81
C ILE A 100 0.05 -9.52 -9.45
N ALA A 101 -0.43 -10.40 -8.57
CA ALA A 101 -0.73 -10.10 -7.17
C ALA A 101 0.25 -10.86 -6.28
N TYR A 102 0.99 -10.17 -5.42
CA TYR A 102 1.74 -10.78 -4.31
C TYR A 102 0.94 -10.66 -3.02
N TYR A 103 0.99 -11.68 -2.17
CA TYR A 103 0.26 -11.68 -0.90
C TYR A 103 0.89 -12.65 0.11
N GLY A 104 0.72 -12.34 1.39
CA GLY A 104 1.03 -13.27 2.48
C GLY A 104 -0.03 -14.36 2.54
N ASP A 105 0.38 -15.62 2.61
CA ASP A 105 -0.52 -16.79 2.59
C ASP A 105 -0.64 -17.47 3.97
N GLY A 106 -0.06 -16.86 5.01
CA GLY A 106 0.01 -17.40 6.37
C GLY A 106 1.19 -18.34 6.62
N ALA A 107 1.94 -18.71 5.58
CA ALA A 107 3.17 -19.50 5.65
C ALA A 107 4.25 -18.91 4.74
N GLY A 108 4.38 -17.58 4.75
CA GLY A 108 5.23 -16.80 3.85
C GLY A 108 4.43 -16.05 2.78
N MET A 109 4.98 -15.99 1.57
CA MET A 109 4.43 -15.20 0.46
C MET A 109 4.18 -16.07 -0.78
N SER A 110 3.10 -15.77 -1.48
CA SER A 110 2.72 -16.36 -2.77
C SER A 110 2.34 -15.26 -3.77
N CYS A 111 2.25 -15.63 -5.04
CA CYS A 111 1.71 -14.75 -6.07
C CYS A 111 0.72 -15.47 -7.00
N ALA A 112 -0.16 -14.69 -7.63
CA ALA A 112 -1.10 -15.15 -8.64
C ALA A 112 -1.16 -14.15 -9.80
N PHE A 113 -1.61 -14.60 -10.96
CA PHE A 113 -1.55 -13.84 -12.21
C PHE A 113 -2.94 -13.59 -12.78
N SER A 114 -3.07 -12.52 -13.56
CA SER A 114 -4.31 -12.18 -14.25
C SER A 114 -4.05 -11.48 -15.58
N ASP A 115 -5.00 -11.61 -16.52
CA ASP A 115 -5.01 -10.82 -17.76
C ASP A 115 -5.86 -9.55 -17.65
N ASP A 116 -6.81 -9.51 -16.71
CA ASP A 116 -7.84 -8.47 -16.63
C ASP A 116 -7.93 -7.79 -15.25
N GLY A 117 -7.18 -8.29 -14.26
CA GLY A 117 -7.21 -7.81 -12.88
C GLY A 117 -8.39 -8.34 -12.06
N PHE A 118 -9.25 -9.18 -12.65
CA PHE A 118 -10.46 -9.72 -12.02
C PHE A 118 -10.38 -11.24 -11.84
N ALA A 119 -9.98 -11.96 -12.89
CA ALA A 119 -9.82 -13.41 -12.87
C ALA A 119 -8.35 -13.74 -12.60
N TRP A 120 -8.09 -14.43 -11.49
CA TRP A 120 -6.74 -14.77 -11.04
C TRP A 120 -6.51 -16.28 -11.14
N ASP A 121 -5.32 -16.68 -11.55
CA ASP A 121 -4.89 -18.08 -11.72
C ASP A 121 -3.36 -18.24 -11.54
N ALA A 122 -2.84 -19.42 -11.88
CA ALA A 122 -1.41 -19.75 -11.91
C ALA A 122 -0.65 -19.40 -10.61
N GLU A 123 -1.23 -19.75 -9.47
CA GLU A 123 -0.63 -19.50 -8.15
C GLU A 123 0.77 -20.13 -8.05
N LYS A 124 1.73 -19.35 -7.54
CA LYS A 124 3.09 -19.80 -7.26
C LYS A 124 3.51 -19.38 -5.86
N LYS A 125 4.24 -20.28 -5.18
CA LYS A 125 4.95 -19.92 -3.96
C LYS A 125 6.14 -19.03 -4.30
N VAL A 126 6.32 -17.93 -3.56
CA VAL A 126 7.50 -17.09 -3.74
C VAL A 126 8.71 -17.75 -3.09
N THR A 127 9.83 -17.78 -3.82
CA THR A 127 11.11 -18.36 -3.37
C THR A 127 12.25 -17.36 -3.42
N GLY A 128 13.35 -17.69 -2.75
CA GLY A 128 14.56 -16.84 -2.74
C GLY A 128 14.49 -15.64 -1.80
N ILE A 129 13.54 -15.68 -0.86
CA ILE A 129 13.40 -14.79 0.29
C ILE A 129 13.34 -15.61 1.59
N ALA A 130 13.30 -14.95 2.76
CA ALA A 130 13.05 -15.62 4.03
C ALA A 130 11.72 -16.39 4.02
N ALA A 131 11.71 -17.60 4.60
CA ALA A 131 10.61 -18.56 4.47
C ALA A 131 9.23 -18.02 4.89
N ASN A 132 9.16 -17.32 6.02
CA ASN A 132 7.93 -16.68 6.50
C ASN A 132 7.86 -15.19 6.15
N GLY A 133 8.65 -14.70 5.19
CA GLY A 133 8.58 -13.31 4.74
C GLY A 133 7.23 -13.00 4.08
N TYR A 134 6.64 -11.85 4.42
CA TYR A 134 5.39 -11.34 3.80
C TYR A 134 5.31 -9.81 3.91
N HIS A 135 4.13 -9.25 3.65
CA HIS A 135 3.87 -7.81 3.74
C HIS A 135 4.77 -7.01 2.79
N VAL A 136 4.61 -7.32 1.50
CA VAL A 136 5.48 -6.84 0.45
C VAL A 136 5.03 -5.47 -0.07
N VAL A 137 5.99 -4.72 -0.58
CA VAL A 137 5.79 -3.64 -1.55
C VAL A 137 6.76 -3.83 -2.70
N CYS A 138 6.39 -3.35 -3.87
CA CYS A 138 7.11 -3.67 -5.10
C CYS A 138 7.45 -2.39 -5.88
N ALA A 139 8.57 -2.43 -6.60
CA ALA A 139 8.97 -1.41 -7.57
C ALA A 139 9.48 -2.08 -8.84
N LEU A 140 8.80 -1.85 -9.95
CA LEU A 140 9.29 -2.26 -11.27
C LEU A 140 10.33 -1.24 -11.74
N GLU A 141 11.61 -1.56 -11.56
CA GLU A 141 12.73 -0.67 -11.90
C GLU A 141 12.95 -0.61 -13.41
N THR A 142 12.85 -1.77 -14.06
CA THR A 142 12.89 -1.97 -15.51
C THR A 142 12.00 -3.15 -15.88
N ALA A 143 11.76 -3.36 -17.18
CA ALA A 143 10.96 -4.49 -17.67
C ALA A 143 11.49 -5.87 -17.22
N ASN A 144 12.78 -5.97 -16.90
CA ASN A 144 13.45 -7.19 -16.47
C ASN A 144 13.99 -7.11 -15.04
N ARG A 145 13.54 -6.14 -14.24
CA ARG A 145 13.98 -5.98 -12.86
C ARG A 145 12.87 -5.45 -11.97
N LEU A 146 12.31 -6.36 -11.18
CA LEU A 146 11.36 -6.06 -10.12
C LEU A 146 12.07 -6.16 -8.78
N ARG A 147 11.98 -5.10 -7.99
CA ARG A 147 12.41 -5.11 -6.59
C ARG A 147 11.23 -5.28 -5.67
N ILE A 148 11.45 -6.01 -4.60
CA ILE A 148 10.57 -6.05 -3.44
C ILE A 148 11.28 -5.54 -2.19
N LEU A 149 10.48 -4.94 -1.31
CA LEU A 149 10.77 -4.78 0.11
C LEU A 149 9.69 -5.57 0.85
N TYR A 150 10.06 -6.30 1.90
CA TYR A 150 9.12 -7.12 2.65
C TYR A 150 9.52 -7.22 4.13
N TRP A 151 8.59 -7.69 4.96
CA TRP A 151 8.79 -7.94 6.37
C TRP A 151 9.14 -9.40 6.64
N ASN A 152 10.24 -9.63 7.35
CA ASN A 152 10.62 -10.93 7.88
C ASN A 152 10.31 -11.01 9.38
N PRO A 153 9.26 -11.75 9.79
CA PRO A 153 8.88 -11.89 11.18
C PRO A 153 9.84 -12.78 12.00
N ASP A 154 10.69 -13.57 11.34
CA ASP A 154 11.55 -14.57 12.01
C ASP A 154 12.85 -13.98 12.58
N VAL A 155 13.11 -12.70 12.34
CA VAL A 155 14.30 -12.03 12.89
C VAL A 155 14.18 -11.96 14.42
N PRO A 156 15.26 -12.26 15.19
CA PRO A 156 15.21 -12.08 16.64
C PRO A 156 14.85 -10.63 17.02
N ASN A 157 14.05 -10.46 18.08
CA ASN A 157 13.60 -9.16 18.57
C ASN A 157 12.65 -8.39 17.62
N GLN A 158 11.97 -9.04 16.68
CA GLN A 158 10.85 -8.41 15.97
C GLN A 158 9.73 -7.97 16.93
N PRO A 159 9.05 -6.83 16.68
CA PRO A 159 9.17 -5.92 15.54
C PRO A 159 10.30 -4.86 15.66
N TYR A 160 11.21 -4.97 16.64
CA TYR A 160 12.15 -3.91 17.02
C TYR A 160 13.52 -3.97 16.35
N ALA A 161 13.69 -4.79 15.31
CA ALA A 161 14.98 -4.95 14.64
C ALA A 161 14.86 -4.54 13.17
N MET A 162 15.69 -3.58 12.74
CA MET A 162 15.74 -3.04 11.37
C MET A 162 15.95 -4.14 10.33
N ALA A 163 16.71 -5.18 10.69
CA ALA A 163 16.98 -6.33 9.84
C ALA A 163 15.72 -7.16 9.47
N GLY A 164 14.58 -6.90 10.12
CA GLY A 164 13.28 -7.43 9.72
C GLY A 164 12.78 -6.87 8.40
N LEU A 165 13.18 -5.65 8.02
CA LEU A 165 12.95 -5.14 6.68
C LEU A 165 14.01 -5.76 5.75
N ARG A 166 13.58 -6.33 4.62
CA ARG A 166 14.49 -6.99 3.67
C ARG A 166 14.15 -6.60 2.25
N THR A 167 15.15 -6.65 1.37
CA THR A 167 14.98 -6.44 -0.07
C THR A 167 15.47 -7.63 -0.87
N ALA A 168 14.82 -7.89 -2.00
CA ALA A 168 15.24 -8.86 -3.00
C ALA A 168 14.79 -8.40 -4.40
N VAL A 169 15.34 -9.03 -5.44
CA VAL A 169 14.99 -8.71 -6.84
C VAL A 169 14.74 -9.96 -7.67
N CYS A 170 13.90 -9.84 -8.70
CA CYS A 170 13.71 -10.87 -9.71
C CYS A 170 13.65 -10.26 -11.11
N ASP A 171 13.73 -11.12 -12.14
CA ASP A 171 13.35 -10.78 -13.50
C ASP A 171 11.89 -11.19 -13.72
N PRO A 172 10.93 -10.24 -13.72
CA PRO A 172 9.51 -10.55 -13.84
C PRO A 172 9.13 -11.11 -15.21
N SER A 173 9.96 -10.90 -16.24
CA SER A 173 9.74 -11.44 -17.59
C SER A 173 10.13 -12.91 -17.72
N VAL A 174 10.81 -13.48 -16.72
CA VAL A 174 11.25 -14.87 -16.69
C VAL A 174 10.48 -15.66 -15.63
N ASP A 175 10.60 -15.25 -14.36
CA ASP A 175 9.87 -15.87 -13.25
C ASP A 175 9.72 -14.88 -12.08
N PRO A 176 8.58 -14.15 -12.00
CA PRO A 176 8.34 -13.18 -10.94
C PRO A 176 8.09 -13.82 -9.56
N ALA A 177 8.09 -15.14 -9.43
CA ALA A 177 8.04 -15.83 -8.15
C ALA A 177 9.42 -16.17 -7.57
N SER A 178 10.49 -16.04 -8.36
CA SER A 178 11.84 -16.46 -7.97
C SER A 178 12.77 -15.27 -7.76
N PHE A 179 12.95 -14.90 -6.48
CA PHE A 179 13.80 -13.78 -6.09
C PHE A 179 15.25 -14.21 -5.84
N THR A 180 16.14 -13.23 -5.93
CA THR A 180 17.57 -13.37 -5.64
C THR A 180 18.07 -12.13 -4.89
N GLY A 181 19.26 -12.24 -4.29
CA GLY A 181 19.88 -11.11 -3.58
C GLY A 181 19.17 -10.69 -2.30
N ASP A 182 18.43 -11.62 -1.66
CA ASP A 182 17.75 -11.36 -0.40
C ASP A 182 18.72 -10.90 0.68
N THR A 183 18.55 -9.65 1.13
CA THR A 183 19.46 -8.96 2.03
C THR A 183 18.66 -8.16 3.06
N PRO A 184 19.01 -8.23 4.36
CA PRO A 184 18.42 -7.34 5.36
C PRO A 184 18.77 -5.88 5.07
N CYS A 185 17.80 -5.01 5.26
CA CYS A 185 18.01 -3.57 5.22
C CYS A 185 18.67 -3.09 6.52
N ALA A 186 19.32 -1.94 6.43
CA ALA A 186 19.94 -1.21 7.52
C ALA A 186 19.56 0.27 7.43
N GLY A 187 19.93 1.05 8.46
CA GLY A 187 19.60 2.47 8.54
C GLY A 187 19.06 2.89 9.90
N ASP A 188 18.48 4.08 9.95
CA ASP A 188 18.00 4.76 11.17
C ASP A 188 16.47 4.82 11.29
N LEU A 189 15.76 3.94 10.58
CA LEU A 189 14.29 3.96 10.58
C LEU A 189 13.70 3.58 11.93
N VAL A 190 14.36 2.67 12.64
CA VAL A 190 13.96 2.21 13.97
C VAL A 190 15.08 2.49 14.97
N THR A 191 14.67 2.77 16.20
CA THR A 191 15.62 3.08 17.29
C THR A 191 16.06 1.86 18.09
N GLU A 192 15.38 0.71 17.90
CA GLU A 192 15.65 -0.59 18.56
C GLU A 192 15.69 -0.53 20.12
N GLY A 193 15.25 0.57 20.71
CA GLY A 193 15.41 0.86 22.14
C GLY A 193 14.25 0.37 23.02
N SER A 194 14.42 0.49 24.34
CA SER A 194 13.35 0.24 25.33
C SER A 194 12.43 1.45 25.54
N ALA A 195 12.83 2.64 25.09
CA ALA A 195 12.01 3.84 25.16
C ALA A 195 10.82 3.74 24.20
N GLN A 196 9.63 4.10 24.68
CA GLN A 196 8.41 4.13 23.88
C GLN A 196 8.42 5.36 22.96
N VAL A 197 9.13 5.25 21.83
CA VAL A 197 9.11 6.23 20.74
C VAL A 197 8.33 5.69 19.55
N TRP A 198 7.79 6.59 18.72
CA TRP A 198 6.88 6.26 17.62
C TRP A 198 7.44 5.25 16.61
N ASN A 199 8.77 5.25 16.43
CA ASN A 199 9.52 4.33 15.58
C ASN A 199 10.44 3.40 16.40
N ARG A 200 9.94 2.87 17.51
CA ARG A 200 10.68 1.86 18.30
C ARG A 200 10.93 0.59 17.48
N GLY A 201 9.95 0.18 16.68
CA GLY A 201 10.01 -0.94 15.76
C GLY A 201 9.25 -0.67 14.47
N HIS A 202 9.09 -1.71 13.66
CA HIS A 202 8.33 -1.65 12.42
C HIS A 202 7.58 -2.96 12.11
N TYR A 203 6.45 -2.86 11.42
CA TYR A 203 5.77 -4.00 10.79
C TYR A 203 6.07 -4.12 9.29
N GLY A 204 7.09 -3.40 8.83
CA GLY A 204 7.60 -3.51 7.47
C GLY A 204 7.15 -2.37 6.57
N PRO A 205 7.30 -2.56 5.25
CA PRO A 205 7.05 -1.51 4.28
C PRO A 205 5.55 -1.34 4.03
N SER A 206 5.15 -0.12 3.74
CA SER A 206 3.75 0.27 3.52
C SER A 206 3.52 0.75 2.08
N PHE A 207 4.44 1.53 1.54
CA PHE A 207 4.41 1.96 0.14
C PHE A 207 5.84 2.20 -0.35
N LEU A 208 6.12 1.96 -1.63
CA LEU A 208 7.42 2.20 -2.25
C LEU A 208 7.27 3.04 -3.52
N TRP A 209 7.98 4.16 -3.53
CA TRP A 209 8.19 5.00 -4.69
C TRP A 209 9.55 4.68 -5.32
N TYR A 210 9.59 4.60 -6.65
CA TYR A 210 10.82 4.47 -7.42
C TYR A 210 11.01 5.67 -8.34
N ASN A 211 12.18 6.29 -8.25
CA ASN A 211 12.59 7.37 -9.15
C ASN A 211 13.67 6.87 -10.12
N PRO A 212 13.40 6.77 -11.44
CA PRO A 212 14.40 6.34 -12.41
C PRO A 212 15.53 7.37 -12.60
N LEU A 213 15.35 8.63 -12.19
CA LEU A 213 16.30 9.73 -12.37
C LEU A 213 16.49 10.51 -11.05
N PRO A 214 17.14 9.92 -10.03
CA PRO A 214 17.31 10.54 -8.73
C PRO A 214 18.36 11.64 -8.75
N THR A 215 18.14 12.62 -7.88
CA THR A 215 19.12 13.64 -7.50
C THR A 215 19.47 13.59 -6.02
N SER A 216 18.72 12.80 -5.23
CA SER A 216 18.95 12.51 -3.81
C SER A 216 19.13 13.78 -2.97
N GLY A 217 18.22 14.73 -3.16
CA GLY A 217 18.20 15.99 -2.44
C GLY A 217 17.82 15.80 -0.98
N GLU A 218 18.60 16.39 -0.07
CA GLU A 218 18.25 16.44 1.35
C GLU A 218 16.92 17.17 1.57
N GLY A 219 16.11 16.68 2.50
CA GLY A 219 14.78 17.23 2.77
C GLY A 219 13.74 16.96 1.65
N ARG A 220 14.09 16.21 0.60
CA ARG A 220 13.23 15.95 -0.56
C ARG A 220 13.17 14.44 -0.85
N PRO A 221 12.41 13.66 -0.08
CA PRO A 221 12.48 12.20 -0.08
C PRO A 221 12.19 11.59 -1.46
N PHE A 222 11.21 12.13 -2.19
CA PHE A 222 10.85 11.64 -3.53
C PHE A 222 11.86 11.99 -4.65
N THR A 223 12.94 12.72 -4.34
CA THR A 223 14.06 12.95 -5.28
C THR A 223 15.13 11.86 -5.22
N TRP A 224 15.07 11.00 -4.20
CA TRP A 224 15.95 9.83 -4.05
C TRP A 224 15.51 8.69 -4.96
N ARG A 225 16.39 7.70 -5.17
CA ARG A 225 16.07 6.51 -5.98
C ARG A 225 14.84 5.78 -5.46
N TYR A 226 14.76 5.64 -4.14
CA TYR A 226 13.63 5.05 -3.43
C TYR A 226 13.14 6.00 -2.35
N ALA A 227 11.82 6.08 -2.22
CA ALA A 227 11.17 6.61 -1.01
C ALA A 227 10.15 5.59 -0.52
N MET A 228 10.09 5.37 0.79
CA MET A 228 9.24 4.34 1.38
C MET A 228 8.44 4.90 2.52
N TYR A 229 7.13 4.71 2.49
CA TYR A 229 6.35 4.73 3.72
C TYR A 229 6.50 3.39 4.41
N PHE A 230 6.75 3.39 5.70
CA PHE A 230 6.86 2.17 6.50
C PHE A 230 5.93 2.27 7.72
N ILE A 231 5.51 1.10 8.20
CA ILE A 231 4.66 1.00 9.38
C ILE A 231 5.57 1.00 10.60
N ALA A 232 5.74 2.18 11.19
CA ALA A 232 6.44 2.37 12.45
C ALA A 232 5.54 1.91 13.60
N SER A 233 6.13 1.32 14.63
CA SER A 233 5.39 0.87 15.80
C SER A 233 6.09 1.25 17.10
N THR A 234 5.30 1.59 18.11
CA THR A 234 5.78 1.64 19.51
C THR A 234 5.79 0.25 20.17
N GLY A 235 5.18 -0.75 19.53
CA GLY A 235 4.79 -2.03 20.13
C GLY A 235 3.36 -2.06 20.68
N GLY A 236 2.66 -0.93 20.66
CA GLY A 236 1.25 -0.83 21.10
C GLY A 236 0.37 0.09 20.23
N ASN A 237 0.94 0.70 19.20
CA ASN A 237 0.27 1.50 18.19
C ASN A 237 1.15 1.54 16.93
N ASP A 238 0.51 1.88 15.81
CA ASP A 238 1.18 1.98 14.51
C ASP A 238 1.01 3.37 13.91
N SER A 239 2.02 3.81 13.19
CA SER A 239 2.04 5.09 12.47
C SER A 239 2.83 4.95 11.19
N LEU A 240 2.66 5.88 10.25
CA LEU A 240 3.41 5.87 9.00
C LEU A 240 4.63 6.78 9.11
N GLY A 241 5.81 6.19 9.03
CA GLY A 241 7.06 6.90 8.81
C GLY A 241 7.38 7.03 7.32
N LEU A 242 8.30 7.93 6.97
CA LEU A 242 8.82 8.09 5.61
C LEU A 242 10.34 7.95 5.63
N ALA A 243 10.87 7.26 4.63
CA ALA A 243 12.28 7.00 4.47
C ALA A 243 12.70 7.20 3.02
N CYS A 244 13.99 7.44 2.79
CA CYS A 244 14.58 7.44 1.46
C CYS A 244 15.86 6.60 1.40
N SER A 245 16.20 6.12 0.21
CA SER A 245 17.38 5.29 -0.03
C SER A 245 17.83 5.41 -1.49
N ASP A 246 19.13 5.23 -1.74
CA ASP A 246 19.69 5.14 -3.08
C ASP A 246 19.76 3.69 -3.62
N ASP A 247 19.79 2.70 -2.74
CA ASP A 247 20.05 1.29 -3.07
C ASP A 247 19.00 0.30 -2.56
N ALA A 248 18.03 0.78 -1.78
CA ALA A 248 17.01 0.02 -1.06
C ALA A 248 17.55 -0.93 0.02
N VAL A 249 18.80 -0.75 0.44
CA VAL A 249 19.45 -1.50 1.52
C VAL A 249 19.70 -0.58 2.70
N GLU A 250 20.35 0.56 2.49
CA GLU A 250 20.59 1.58 3.52
C GLU A 250 19.49 2.65 3.45
N TRP A 251 18.75 2.82 4.53
CA TRP A 251 17.61 3.73 4.60
C TRP A 251 17.87 4.89 5.55
N LYS A 252 17.50 6.10 5.11
CA LYS A 252 17.52 7.32 5.91
C LYS A 252 16.09 7.72 6.27
N LEU A 253 15.84 7.92 7.55
CA LEU A 253 14.58 8.44 8.07
C LEU A 253 14.38 9.88 7.60
N PHE A 254 13.17 10.18 7.14
CA PHE A 254 12.76 11.53 6.79
C PHE A 254 12.00 12.19 7.94
N GLY A 255 12.55 13.31 8.43
CA GLY A 255 11.98 14.07 9.55
C GLY A 255 12.20 13.40 10.90
N ASN A 256 11.62 13.98 11.95
CA ASN A 256 11.79 13.53 13.34
C ASN A 256 10.51 12.90 13.93
N GLY A 257 9.45 12.79 13.14
CA GLY A 257 8.14 12.32 13.55
C GLY A 257 7.45 11.51 12.44
N PRO A 258 6.34 10.84 12.77
CA PRO A 258 5.56 10.15 11.76
C PRO A 258 4.95 11.15 10.78
N ILE A 259 4.78 10.72 9.52
CA ILE A 259 4.00 11.48 8.53
C ILE A 259 2.51 11.43 8.85
N LEU A 260 2.04 10.30 9.35
CA LEU A 260 0.65 10.12 9.75
C LEU A 260 0.57 9.25 11.01
N SER A 261 -0.16 9.72 12.02
CA SER A 261 -0.31 9.03 13.30
C SER A 261 -1.65 9.33 13.92
N GLY A 262 -2.40 8.26 14.25
CA GLY A 262 -3.68 8.36 14.94
C GLY A 262 -3.53 8.73 16.42
N LEU A 263 -2.31 9.00 16.90
CA LEU A 263 -2.09 9.52 18.25
C LEU A 263 -1.84 11.03 18.29
N ILE A 264 -1.38 11.61 17.17
CA ILE A 264 -1.07 13.03 17.08
C ILE A 264 -2.30 13.80 16.60
N ASP A 265 -3.05 13.24 15.66
CA ASP A 265 -4.29 13.82 15.12
C ASP A 265 -5.38 12.74 14.95
N PRO A 266 -5.88 12.17 16.05
CA PRO A 266 -6.79 11.02 16.03
C PRO A 266 -8.10 11.36 15.31
N GLN A 267 -8.48 10.52 14.35
CA GLN A 267 -9.86 10.50 13.87
C GLN A 267 -10.69 9.56 14.76
N PRO A 268 -11.96 9.88 15.08
CA PRO A 268 -12.78 9.06 15.98
C PRO A 268 -12.89 7.58 15.58
N TRP A 269 -12.85 7.28 14.28
CA TRP A 269 -12.93 5.92 13.75
C TRP A 269 -11.62 5.14 13.86
N GLU A 270 -10.48 5.80 14.09
CA GLU A 270 -9.15 5.16 14.22
C GLU A 270 -8.97 4.46 15.58
N GLY A 271 -9.92 4.67 16.50
CA GLY A 271 -9.93 4.06 17.82
C GLY A 271 -8.91 4.67 18.78
N ALA A 272 -9.01 4.31 20.06
CA ALA A 272 -8.22 4.92 21.14
C ALA A 272 -6.70 4.72 21.01
N ASN A 273 -6.27 3.69 20.27
CA ASN A 273 -4.85 3.39 20.06
C ASN A 273 -4.31 3.95 18.73
N GLY A 274 -5.17 4.52 17.88
CA GLY A 274 -4.76 5.27 16.69
C GLY A 274 -3.92 4.49 15.70
N TYR A 275 -4.23 3.21 15.45
CA TYR A 275 -3.46 2.39 14.51
C TYR A 275 -3.65 2.91 13.08
N ILE A 276 -2.54 3.31 12.45
CA ILE A 276 -2.49 3.73 11.05
C ILE A 276 -1.44 2.87 10.34
N SER A 277 -1.86 2.19 9.28
CA SER A 277 -1.09 1.12 8.65
C SER A 277 -1.39 1.04 7.14
N ALA A 278 -0.65 0.19 6.43
CA ALA A 278 -0.89 -0.25 5.04
C ALA A 278 -1.47 0.84 4.11
N ALA A 279 -0.58 1.70 3.62
CA ALA A 279 -0.92 2.83 2.79
C ALA A 279 -0.74 2.56 1.30
N HIS A 280 -1.41 3.38 0.50
CA HIS A 280 -1.13 3.59 -0.92
C HIS A 280 -1.04 5.08 -1.15
N VAL A 281 -0.06 5.53 -1.94
CA VAL A 281 0.18 6.95 -2.21
C VAL A 281 0.31 7.14 -3.71
N GLU A 282 -0.34 8.18 -4.25
CA GLU A 282 -0.14 8.57 -5.64
C GLU A 282 -0.03 10.09 -5.75
N ARG A 283 0.62 10.52 -6.84
CA ARG A 283 0.70 11.93 -7.21
C ARG A 283 -0.35 12.24 -8.27
N LEU A 284 -1.20 13.20 -7.97
CA LEU A 284 -2.25 13.69 -8.86
C LEU A 284 -1.66 14.63 -9.91
N GLY A 285 -2.36 14.76 -11.05
CA GLY A 285 -1.91 15.60 -12.17
C GLY A 285 -1.84 17.09 -11.85
N ASP A 286 -2.55 17.55 -10.81
CA ASP A 286 -2.52 18.93 -10.30
C ASP A 286 -1.36 19.19 -9.31
N GLY A 287 -0.51 18.19 -9.09
CA GLY A 287 0.67 18.28 -8.23
C GLY A 287 0.44 17.81 -6.79
N ARG A 288 -0.81 17.61 -6.36
CA ARG A 288 -1.13 17.09 -5.03
C ARG A 288 -0.71 15.63 -4.88
N TRP A 289 -0.49 15.23 -3.64
CA TRP A 289 -0.38 13.83 -3.25
C TRP A 289 -1.65 13.41 -2.53
N TRP A 290 -2.10 12.18 -2.79
CA TRP A 290 -3.19 11.56 -2.06
C TRP A 290 -2.73 10.23 -1.49
N MET A 291 -3.27 9.88 -0.33
CA MET A 291 -2.98 8.66 0.40
C MET A 291 -4.29 7.99 0.79
N LEU A 292 -4.36 6.67 0.58
CA LEU A 292 -5.31 5.79 1.26
C LEU A 292 -4.54 5.00 2.32
N TYR A 293 -5.13 4.77 3.48
CA TYR A 293 -4.48 4.03 4.57
C TYR A 293 -5.47 3.18 5.34
N SER A 294 -4.99 2.09 5.93
CA SER A 294 -5.80 1.25 6.83
C SER A 294 -5.74 1.81 8.24
N GLY A 295 -6.88 1.83 8.94
CA GLY A 295 -6.94 2.30 10.31
C GLY A 295 -7.99 1.60 11.16
N GLY A 296 -8.19 2.12 12.37
CA GLY A 296 -9.18 1.61 13.33
C GLY A 296 -8.56 0.94 14.55
N SER A 297 -9.40 0.34 15.39
CA SER A 297 -8.99 -0.20 16.71
C SER A 297 -7.85 -1.22 16.67
N ALA A 298 -7.59 -1.86 15.53
CA ALA A 298 -6.45 -2.74 15.28
C ALA A 298 -5.82 -2.53 13.89
N GLY A 299 -6.02 -1.36 13.27
CA GLY A 299 -5.44 -1.03 11.96
C GLY A 299 -6.07 -1.77 10.77
N ASN A 300 -7.22 -2.43 10.97
CA ASN A 300 -7.91 -3.26 9.97
C ASN A 300 -9.43 -3.05 9.96
N ALA A 301 -9.95 -1.96 10.55
CA ALA A 301 -11.39 -1.73 10.70
C ALA A 301 -11.97 -0.79 9.64
N GLY A 302 -11.12 -0.03 8.95
CA GLY A 302 -11.55 0.90 7.91
C GLY A 302 -10.40 1.42 7.05
N ILE A 303 -10.78 2.15 6.01
CA ILE A 303 -9.86 2.83 5.10
C ILE A 303 -10.05 4.34 5.25
N GLY A 304 -8.98 5.03 5.63
CA GLY A 304 -8.91 6.48 5.68
C GLY A 304 -8.31 7.08 4.41
N TYR A 305 -8.42 8.40 4.27
CA TYR A 305 -7.80 9.16 3.19
C TYR A 305 -7.06 10.38 3.76
N ALA A 306 -5.97 10.79 3.10
CA ALA A 306 -5.21 12.00 3.41
C ALA A 306 -4.66 12.65 2.12
N TRP A 307 -4.31 13.93 2.16
CA TRP A 307 -3.70 14.64 1.04
C TRP A 307 -2.63 15.63 1.48
N SER A 308 -1.71 15.94 0.56
CA SER A 308 -0.74 17.03 0.71
C SER A 308 -0.54 17.76 -0.63
N TRP A 309 0.06 18.95 -0.55
CA TRP A 309 0.53 19.73 -1.70
C TRP A 309 1.99 19.47 -2.00
#